data_AF-A0A8J3FPD2-F1
#
_entry.id   AF-A0A8J3FPD2-F1
#
_cell.length_a   1.000
_cell.length_b   1.000
_cell.length_c   1.000
_cell.angle_alpha   90.00
_cell.angle_beta   90.00
_cell.angle_gamma   90.00
#
_symmetry.space_group_name_H-M   'P 1'
#
loop_
_entity.id
_entity.type
_entity.pdbx_description
1 polymer ?
#
loop_
_entity_poly.entity_id
_entity_poly.type
_entity_poly.pdbx_seq_one_letter_code
_entity_poly.pdbx_strand_id
1 'polypeptide(L)'
;MNRQRRHMRRITAALGALGMALGLVVGQATLAPSPALAEDISDTPLVTWNMEGEDTDQGNSGKWVNASNWMRGNPRPVLALQEVGSGPPEVWGSLEEVQVDAVNTARTFTVRHYLWNIEGTDRQNCTGFANVYFLRTAAAGRPGTGGRTNVAIITDRPADELRIIDNRDVEGRHLLGVRLGNTWYYTFHGVAGLGQGGRDAQGMLQTVQNVTEENRHWVVAGDFNRSPESLTRPEGSTIYRTDLPTHINGNELDYVVASQDVPTASTTRGEHFVSDHWPVAVNTLRAPSQPTVACEPMALESMQAGGLIDVNGARTGNNSTVGTYHRNGQDNQRWRLGVYDDGTVDIRGEDSGRCLDIYRSNRPAAGRRVVIFRCKGSAVSRNRADTSRSQRWRLEGLGNNQFRVRSVLRSDLCLNVAGARDTPDNSRLIVWPCDRDANERFMFAPAVAGGLPRSRDRYGAADSAVGYHSVESMRHGGVFDVRGGRTGNNSAVEMHHRNRQDNQGWYVRERGDHAIQFHGVDSYRCLDIYRSNAPAPGRHVVVFDCKAGDSQWWSVEDVGNNQVRLRSELRPDLCLTVGSGAVADPPDNEKIIVSRCSGSIFAPTNQRFVLTPYDPTGSPVYDPVT
;
A
#
# COMPACT_ATOMS: atom_id res chain seq x y z
N MET A 1 76.63 29.07 41.48
CA MET A 1 76.84 27.70 42.01
C MET A 1 76.73 26.70 40.84
N ASN A 2 77.56 25.64 40.84
CA ASN A 2 77.59 24.43 39.99
C ASN A 2 76.77 24.36 38.67
N ARG A 3 77.43 24.31 37.50
CA ARG A 3 77.96 23.12 36.76
C ARG A 3 76.88 22.47 35.84
N GLN A 4 76.91 22.56 34.50
CA GLN A 4 77.84 22.03 33.46
C GLN A 4 77.55 20.57 33.00
N ARG A 5 77.56 20.35 31.66
CA ARG A 5 77.62 19.06 30.89
C ARG A 5 76.26 18.36 30.66
N ARG A 6 75.97 17.64 29.55
CA ARG A 6 76.60 17.28 28.22
C ARG A 6 75.45 16.72 27.31
N HIS A 7 75.50 16.41 26.00
CA HIS A 7 76.52 16.35 24.93
C HIS A 7 75.85 16.39 23.51
N MET A 8 76.60 16.80 22.45
CA MET A 8 76.72 16.24 21.07
C MET A 8 75.55 15.43 20.41
N ARG A 9 75.20 15.58 19.10
CA ARG A 9 76.05 15.78 17.88
C ARG A 9 75.24 16.22 16.61
N ARG A 10 75.77 17.18 15.83
CA ARG A 10 75.81 17.37 14.33
C ARG A 10 74.50 17.30 13.47
N ILE A 11 74.08 18.38 12.76
CA ILE A 11 74.41 18.80 11.35
C ILE A 11 73.79 17.86 10.28
N THR A 12 73.01 18.25 9.25
CA THR A 12 73.08 19.41 8.29
C THR A 12 71.68 19.96 7.85
N ALA A 13 71.62 20.90 6.90
CA ALA A 13 70.46 21.78 6.60
C ALA A 13 69.91 21.73 5.15
N ALA A 14 68.67 22.24 4.94
CA ALA A 14 68.14 22.92 3.73
C ALA A 14 66.70 23.45 4.07
N LEU A 15 66.41 24.76 4.11
CA LEU A 15 66.13 25.73 3.02
C LEU A 15 64.69 25.69 2.45
N GLY A 16 64.03 26.85 2.38
CA GLY A 16 62.77 27.08 1.66
C GLY A 16 61.79 27.99 2.41
N ALA A 17 61.52 29.20 1.90
CA ALA A 17 60.66 30.21 2.54
C ALA A 17 59.72 30.91 1.55
N LEU A 18 58.65 31.50 2.11
CA LEU A 18 57.69 32.44 1.52
C LEU A 18 56.73 31.96 0.42
N GLY A 19 55.47 32.36 0.58
CA GLY A 19 54.43 32.32 -0.45
C GLY A 19 53.09 32.83 0.13
N MET A 20 52.67 34.04 -0.25
CA MET A 20 51.37 34.61 0.11
C MET A 20 50.58 34.92 -1.18
N ALA A 21 49.27 34.65 -1.13
CA ALA A 21 48.23 35.01 -2.11
C ALA A 21 48.30 34.39 -3.52
N LEU A 22 47.30 33.56 -3.84
CA LEU A 22 46.27 33.93 -4.81
C LEU A 22 44.98 33.14 -4.58
N GLY A 23 43.83 33.71 -4.94
CA GLY A 23 42.52 33.11 -4.68
C GLY A 23 42.16 32.02 -5.68
N LEU A 24 41.52 30.95 -5.19
CA LEU A 24 40.74 30.01 -5.99
C LEU A 24 39.28 30.16 -5.58
N VAL A 25 38.51 30.87 -6.41
CA VAL A 25 37.05 30.82 -6.37
C VAL A 25 36.66 29.44 -6.90
N VAL A 26 36.66 28.45 -6.02
CA VAL A 26 35.88 27.24 -6.26
C VAL A 26 34.44 27.69 -6.10
N GLY A 27 33.77 27.95 -7.23
CA GLY A 27 32.34 28.14 -7.24
C GLY A 27 31.72 26.92 -6.58
N GLN A 28 31.06 27.12 -5.43
CA GLN A 28 30.19 26.10 -4.90
C GLN A 28 29.08 25.94 -5.93
N ALA A 29 29.19 24.89 -6.75
CA ALA A 29 28.02 24.27 -7.31
C ALA A 29 27.16 23.89 -6.11
N THR A 30 26.17 24.73 -5.82
CA THR A 30 25.05 24.34 -5.00
C THR A 30 24.43 23.17 -5.73
N LEU A 31 24.78 21.95 -5.30
CA LEU A 31 23.95 20.80 -5.54
C LEU A 31 22.59 21.20 -4.96
N ALA A 32 21.67 21.59 -5.85
CA ALA A 32 20.29 21.72 -5.48
C ALA A 32 19.91 20.40 -4.80
N PRO A 33 19.15 20.42 -3.70
CA PRO A 33 18.63 19.18 -3.16
C PRO A 33 17.93 18.47 -4.30
N SER A 34 18.35 17.23 -4.61
CA SER A 34 17.61 16.40 -5.56
C SER A 34 16.16 16.44 -5.11
N PRO A 35 15.20 16.77 -6.00
CA PRO A 35 13.79 16.69 -5.63
C PRO A 35 13.52 15.27 -5.12
N ALA A 36 12.60 15.17 -4.16
CA ALA A 36 12.13 13.87 -3.68
C ALA A 36 11.73 13.00 -4.87
N LEU A 37 11.91 11.68 -4.75
CA LEU A 37 11.47 10.72 -5.75
C LEU A 37 9.98 10.95 -6.03
N ALA A 38 9.68 11.61 -7.15
CA ALA A 38 8.40 11.44 -7.79
C ALA A 38 8.32 9.98 -8.25
N GLU A 39 7.12 9.41 -8.28
CA GLU A 39 6.87 8.28 -9.17
C GLU A 39 6.85 8.82 -10.59
N ASP A 40 8.06 8.98 -11.13
CA ASP A 40 8.32 9.22 -12.53
C ASP A 40 7.74 8.06 -13.35
N ILE A 41 7.37 8.33 -14.60
CA ILE A 41 6.97 7.26 -15.53
C ILE A 41 8.09 6.19 -15.72
N SER A 42 9.34 6.46 -15.32
CA SER A 42 10.43 5.46 -15.26
C SER A 42 10.12 4.25 -14.38
N ASP A 43 9.39 4.46 -13.28
CA ASP A 43 9.30 3.51 -12.16
C ASP A 43 7.92 2.85 -12.08
N THR A 44 6.95 3.31 -12.88
CA THR A 44 5.59 2.77 -12.94
C THR A 44 5.36 1.98 -14.23
N PRO A 45 5.21 0.64 -14.18
CA PRO A 45 4.78 -0.14 -15.33
C PRO A 45 3.39 0.28 -15.79
N LEU A 46 3.28 0.75 -17.03
CA LEU A 46 2.04 1.27 -17.60
C LEU A 46 1.67 0.46 -18.83
N VAL A 47 0.44 -0.04 -18.91
CA VAL A 47 -0.11 -0.70 -20.09
C VAL A 47 -1.32 0.09 -20.57
N THR A 48 -1.40 0.35 -21.87
CA THR A 48 -2.63 0.82 -22.52
C THR A 48 -3.10 -0.18 -23.56
N TRP A 49 -4.42 -0.36 -23.64
CA TRP A 49 -5.02 -1.27 -24.62
C TRP A 49 -6.48 -0.92 -24.93
N ASN A 50 -6.77 -0.81 -26.22
CA ASN A 50 -8.14 -0.85 -26.73
C ASN A 50 -8.63 -2.32 -26.85
N MET A 51 -9.71 -2.62 -26.12
CA MET A 51 -10.34 -3.94 -26.03
C MET A 51 -11.49 -4.15 -27.05
N GLU A 52 -11.68 -3.27 -28.04
CA GLU A 52 -12.66 -3.41 -29.15
C GLU A 52 -14.11 -3.67 -28.68
N GLY A 53 -14.46 -3.24 -27.47
CA GLY A 53 -15.79 -3.42 -26.90
C GLY A 53 -16.05 -4.86 -26.48
N GLU A 54 -15.24 -5.36 -25.54
CA GLU A 54 -15.32 -6.70 -24.94
C GLU A 54 -16.78 -7.09 -24.60
N ASP A 55 -17.17 -8.30 -24.96
CA ASP A 55 -18.53 -8.82 -24.74
C ASP A 55 -18.52 -9.97 -23.73
N THR A 56 -18.58 -9.62 -22.44
CA THR A 56 -18.71 -10.62 -21.36
C THR A 56 -20.06 -11.31 -21.36
N ASP A 57 -21.10 -10.75 -21.98
CA ASP A 57 -22.46 -11.29 -22.01
C ASP A 57 -22.57 -12.52 -22.94
N GLN A 58 -21.59 -12.73 -23.83
CA GLN A 58 -21.41 -13.96 -24.61
C GLN A 58 -20.48 -15.00 -23.96
N GLY A 59 -20.04 -14.78 -22.72
CA GLY A 59 -19.26 -15.76 -21.95
C GLY A 59 -17.78 -15.88 -22.35
N ASN A 60 -17.25 -14.88 -23.07
CA ASN A 60 -15.84 -14.82 -23.46
C ASN A 60 -15.16 -13.61 -22.83
N SER A 61 -14.39 -13.82 -21.77
CA SER A 61 -13.70 -12.75 -21.01
C SER A 61 -12.20 -12.71 -21.26
N GLY A 62 -11.77 -13.10 -22.47
CA GLY A 62 -10.36 -13.30 -22.80
C GLY A 62 -9.51 -12.03 -22.69
N LYS A 63 -10.07 -10.84 -22.94
CA LYS A 63 -9.31 -9.57 -22.84
C LYS A 63 -9.10 -9.21 -21.37
N TRP A 64 -10.09 -9.43 -20.51
CA TRP A 64 -9.92 -9.28 -19.06
C TRP A 64 -8.96 -10.31 -18.46
N VAL A 65 -8.91 -11.55 -18.96
CA VAL A 65 -7.87 -12.52 -18.53
C VAL A 65 -6.47 -11.99 -18.86
N ASN A 66 -6.25 -11.36 -20.00
CA ASN A 66 -4.96 -10.74 -20.32
C ASN A 66 -4.64 -9.53 -19.44
N ALA A 67 -5.62 -8.67 -19.14
CA ALA A 67 -5.46 -7.61 -18.15
C ALA A 67 -5.03 -8.15 -16.78
N SER A 68 -5.63 -9.28 -16.34
CA SER A 68 -5.27 -9.92 -15.07
C SER A 68 -3.82 -10.46 -15.06
N ASN A 69 -3.32 -10.92 -16.21
CA ASN A 69 -1.93 -11.37 -16.36
C ASN A 69 -0.94 -10.20 -16.26
N TRP A 70 -1.26 -9.02 -16.80
CA TRP A 70 -0.40 -7.84 -16.63
C TRP A 70 -0.41 -7.30 -15.19
N MET A 71 -1.56 -7.35 -14.50
CA MET A 71 -1.65 -7.02 -13.07
C MET A 71 -0.78 -7.96 -12.22
N ARG A 72 -0.77 -9.27 -12.50
CA ARG A 72 0.13 -10.24 -11.84
C ARG A 72 1.61 -10.10 -12.20
N GLY A 73 1.90 -9.79 -13.46
CA GLY A 73 3.25 -9.89 -14.04
C GLY A 73 4.16 -8.69 -13.79
N ASN A 74 3.62 -7.60 -13.24
CA ASN A 74 4.34 -6.35 -13.03
C ASN A 74 4.12 -5.85 -11.60
N PRO A 75 5.14 -5.29 -10.93
CA PRO A 75 4.95 -4.59 -9.66
C PRO A 75 4.28 -3.23 -9.90
N ARG A 76 3.23 -2.90 -9.12
CA ARG A 76 2.51 -1.61 -9.16
C ARG A 76 2.09 -1.12 -10.56
N PRO A 77 1.42 -1.96 -11.38
CA PRO A 77 1.08 -1.55 -12.73
C PRO A 77 -0.15 -0.64 -12.76
N VAL A 78 -0.15 0.31 -13.70
CA VAL A 78 -1.33 1.05 -14.12
C VAL A 78 -1.78 0.50 -15.48
N LEU A 79 -3.03 0.06 -15.58
CA LEU A 79 -3.65 -0.35 -16.85
C LEU A 79 -4.68 0.69 -17.25
N ALA A 80 -4.41 1.46 -18.32
CA ALA A 80 -5.35 2.39 -18.93
C ALA A 80 -6.07 1.68 -20.08
N LEU A 81 -7.35 1.38 -19.93
CA LEU A 81 -8.07 0.47 -20.84
C LEU A 81 -9.24 1.16 -21.53
N GLN A 82 -9.35 0.95 -22.84
CA GLN A 82 -10.38 1.53 -23.70
C GLN A 82 -11.30 0.44 -24.25
N GLU A 83 -12.54 0.80 -24.52
CA GLU A 83 -13.57 -0.11 -25.03
C GLU A 83 -13.72 -1.40 -24.19
N VAL A 84 -13.71 -1.23 -22.87
CA VAL A 84 -13.68 -2.35 -21.91
C VAL A 84 -15.02 -3.08 -21.75
N GLY A 85 -15.97 -2.83 -22.65
CA GLY A 85 -17.27 -3.47 -22.63
C GLY A 85 -18.12 -3.12 -21.43
N SER A 86 -18.94 -4.08 -21.01
CA SER A 86 -19.77 -4.06 -19.81
C SER A 86 -18.99 -3.85 -18.50
N GLY A 87 -17.70 -4.18 -18.49
CA GLY A 87 -16.83 -4.27 -17.32
C GLY A 87 -16.17 -5.65 -17.20
N PRO A 88 -15.36 -5.90 -16.15
CA PRO A 88 -14.75 -7.19 -15.91
C PRO A 88 -15.79 -8.26 -15.58
N PRO A 89 -15.51 -9.54 -15.90
CA PRO A 89 -16.47 -10.63 -15.84
C PRO A 89 -16.90 -11.02 -14.41
N GLU A 90 -16.18 -10.58 -13.38
CA GLU A 90 -16.37 -11.04 -12.00
C GLU A 90 -15.99 -9.93 -11.01
N VAL A 91 -16.96 -9.21 -10.46
CA VAL A 91 -16.73 -8.07 -9.55
C VAL A 91 -16.84 -8.51 -8.09
N TRP A 92 -15.87 -8.13 -7.26
CA TRP A 92 -15.74 -8.58 -5.87
C TRP A 92 -15.98 -7.45 -4.87
N GLY A 93 -16.78 -7.74 -3.84
CA GLY A 93 -17.18 -6.76 -2.83
C GLY A 93 -18.35 -5.87 -3.27
N SER A 94 -18.54 -4.74 -2.56
CA SER A 94 -19.57 -3.75 -2.87
C SER A 94 -19.10 -2.80 -3.97
N LEU A 95 -19.93 -2.64 -5.00
CA LEU A 95 -19.82 -1.53 -5.95
C LEU A 95 -19.95 -0.19 -5.22
N GLU A 96 -18.92 0.66 -5.29
CA GLU A 96 -19.01 2.07 -4.93
C GLU A 96 -19.28 2.91 -6.18
N GLU A 97 -20.32 3.75 -6.14
CA GLU A 97 -20.62 4.72 -7.19
C GLU A 97 -20.20 6.12 -6.72
N VAL A 98 -18.98 6.50 -7.09
CA VAL A 98 -18.37 7.79 -6.75
C VAL A 98 -18.85 8.84 -7.74
N GLN A 99 -19.44 9.92 -7.23
CA GLN A 99 -19.76 11.10 -8.04
C GLN A 99 -18.52 11.98 -8.15
N VAL A 100 -18.05 12.21 -9.37
CA VAL A 100 -16.85 12.99 -9.68
C VAL A 100 -17.25 14.15 -10.60
N ASP A 101 -17.07 15.38 -10.13
CA ASP A 101 -17.24 16.57 -10.96
C ASP A 101 -16.08 16.70 -11.95
N ALA A 102 -16.39 17.04 -13.19
CA ALA A 102 -15.36 17.30 -14.21
C ALA A 102 -14.62 18.61 -13.92
N VAL A 103 -13.30 18.61 -14.02
CA VAL A 103 -12.49 19.79 -13.65
C VAL A 103 -12.59 20.94 -14.65
N ASN A 104 -13.15 20.70 -15.84
CA ASN A 104 -13.23 21.66 -16.95
C ASN A 104 -14.68 22.05 -17.34
N THR A 105 -15.72 21.49 -16.70
CA THR A 105 -17.14 21.81 -16.90
C THR A 105 -17.96 21.58 -15.61
N ALA A 106 -19.12 22.21 -15.46
CA ALA A 106 -20.01 21.99 -14.30
C ALA A 106 -20.85 20.69 -14.43
N ARG A 107 -20.25 19.59 -14.88
CA ARG A 107 -20.90 18.28 -15.05
C ARG A 107 -20.35 17.26 -14.06
N THR A 108 -21.25 16.51 -13.44
CA THR A 108 -20.93 15.38 -12.57
C THR A 108 -21.04 14.06 -13.34
N PHE A 109 -20.10 13.16 -13.10
CA PHE A 109 -20.06 11.82 -13.69
C PHE A 109 -19.99 10.76 -12.58
N THR A 110 -20.62 9.61 -12.81
CA THR A 110 -20.54 8.48 -11.88
C THR A 110 -19.41 7.54 -12.31
N VAL A 111 -18.34 7.49 -11.51
CA VAL A 111 -17.28 6.47 -11.62
C VAL A 111 -17.66 5.29 -10.74
N ARG A 112 -17.58 4.09 -11.29
CA ARG A 112 -17.76 2.85 -10.54
C ARG A 112 -16.40 2.38 -10.06
N HIS A 113 -16.25 2.25 -8.75
CA HIS A 113 -15.08 1.64 -8.12
C HIS A 113 -15.48 0.31 -7.50
N TYR A 114 -14.65 -0.71 -7.70
CA TYR A 114 -14.78 -2.01 -7.07
C TYR A 114 -13.43 -2.73 -7.05
N LEU A 115 -13.34 -3.73 -6.18
CA LEU A 115 -12.22 -4.67 -6.19
C LEU A 115 -12.51 -5.77 -7.22
N TRP A 116 -11.51 -6.13 -7.99
CA TRP A 116 -11.57 -7.20 -8.97
C TRP A 116 -10.58 -8.29 -8.58
N ASN A 117 -11.06 -9.54 -8.44
CA ASN A 117 -10.17 -10.68 -8.29
C ASN A 117 -9.52 -11.01 -9.65
N ILE A 118 -8.23 -10.70 -9.77
CA ILE A 118 -7.45 -10.97 -10.97
C ILE A 118 -7.13 -12.47 -11.12
N GLU A 119 -7.14 -13.28 -10.04
CA GLU A 119 -6.78 -14.71 -10.09
C GLU A 119 -7.86 -15.60 -10.72
N GLY A 120 -9.09 -15.10 -10.84
CA GLY A 120 -10.24 -15.87 -11.34
C GLY A 120 -10.71 -16.96 -10.37
N THR A 121 -11.53 -17.89 -10.86
CA THR A 121 -12.20 -18.92 -10.06
C THR A 121 -11.30 -20.08 -9.62
N ASP A 122 -10.08 -20.21 -10.14
CA ASP A 122 -9.23 -21.38 -9.92
C ASP A 122 -7.96 -21.02 -9.12
N ARG A 123 -7.94 -21.44 -7.84
CA ARG A 123 -6.86 -21.38 -6.81
C ARG A 123 -6.88 -20.18 -5.84
N GLN A 124 -7.39 -20.45 -4.62
CA GLN A 124 -6.68 -20.40 -3.31
C GLN A 124 -5.74 -19.23 -2.91
N ASN A 125 -5.53 -18.20 -3.73
CA ASN A 125 -4.60 -17.09 -3.49
C ASN A 125 -5.34 -15.78 -3.20
N CYS A 126 -4.89 -15.04 -2.17
CA CYS A 126 -5.63 -13.90 -1.60
C CYS A 126 -4.93 -12.55 -1.73
N THR A 127 -3.89 -12.48 -2.56
CA THR A 127 -3.22 -11.25 -3.00
C THR A 127 -3.80 -10.70 -4.30
N GLY A 128 -4.81 -11.37 -4.86
CA GLY A 128 -5.34 -11.14 -6.21
C GLY A 128 -6.32 -9.99 -6.39
N PHE A 129 -6.33 -8.94 -5.56
CA PHE A 129 -7.32 -7.87 -5.71
C PHE A 129 -6.72 -6.62 -6.36
N ALA A 130 -7.29 -6.21 -7.48
CA ALA A 130 -6.99 -4.94 -8.14
C ALA A 130 -8.14 -3.95 -7.97
N ASN A 131 -7.82 -2.66 -7.89
CA ASN A 131 -8.77 -1.57 -7.87
C ASN A 131 -9.14 -1.20 -9.31
N VAL A 132 -10.41 -1.35 -9.69
CA VAL A 132 -10.88 -0.96 -11.02
C VAL A 132 -11.77 0.27 -10.90
N TYR A 133 -11.37 1.34 -11.58
CA TYR A 133 -12.15 2.55 -11.77
C TYR A 133 -12.75 2.50 -13.17
N PHE A 134 -14.07 2.50 -13.25
CA PHE A 134 -14.81 2.25 -14.49
C PHE A 134 -15.75 3.40 -14.77
N LEU A 135 -15.59 4.04 -15.93
CA LEU A 135 -16.45 5.13 -16.40
C LEU A 135 -17.32 4.63 -17.55
N ARG A 136 -18.64 4.71 -17.35
CA ARG A 136 -19.60 4.46 -18.44
C ARG A 136 -19.57 5.62 -19.43
N THR A 137 -19.03 5.40 -20.63
CA THR A 137 -18.96 6.43 -21.67
C THR A 137 -20.21 6.30 -22.56
N ALA A 138 -20.94 7.40 -22.71
CA ALA A 138 -22.05 7.44 -23.63
C ALA A 138 -21.53 7.34 -25.07
N ALA A 139 -21.90 6.29 -25.80
CA ALA A 139 -21.83 6.33 -27.25
C ALA A 139 -22.77 7.44 -27.75
N ALA A 140 -22.21 8.52 -28.29
CA ALA A 140 -22.89 9.66 -28.90
C ALA A 140 -24.09 10.25 -28.10
N GLY A 141 -23.78 11.09 -27.11
CA GLY A 141 -24.72 12.12 -26.65
C GLY A 141 -25.96 11.68 -25.84
N ARG A 142 -26.00 10.45 -25.31
CA ARG A 142 -27.06 9.99 -24.39
C ARG A 142 -26.49 9.39 -23.08
N PRO A 143 -26.71 10.01 -21.91
CA PRO A 143 -26.26 9.45 -20.64
C PRO A 143 -26.82 8.04 -20.41
N GLY A 144 -25.95 7.08 -20.08
CA GLY A 144 -26.32 5.77 -19.52
C GLY A 144 -26.39 4.56 -20.45
N THR A 145 -26.21 4.70 -21.78
CA THR A 145 -26.30 3.56 -22.74
C THR A 145 -24.94 3.03 -23.24
N GLY A 146 -23.84 3.37 -22.57
CA GLY A 146 -22.49 2.89 -22.90
C GLY A 146 -22.31 1.39 -22.66
N GLY A 147 -22.49 0.57 -23.71
CA GLY A 147 -22.29 -0.87 -23.66
C GLY A 147 -20.84 -1.28 -23.98
N ARG A 148 -20.37 -0.96 -25.19
CA ARG A 148 -19.03 -1.37 -25.69
C ARG A 148 -17.92 -0.36 -25.40
N THR A 149 -18.22 0.93 -25.49
CA THR A 149 -17.23 2.02 -25.62
C THR A 149 -16.58 2.48 -24.31
N ASN A 150 -16.88 1.83 -23.19
CA ASN A 150 -16.49 2.26 -21.84
C ASN A 150 -14.97 2.31 -21.65
N VAL A 151 -14.52 3.06 -20.63
CA VAL A 151 -13.09 3.15 -20.28
C VAL A 151 -12.90 2.78 -18.82
N ALA A 152 -11.73 2.20 -18.51
CA ALA A 152 -11.35 1.86 -17.15
C ALA A 152 -9.88 2.16 -16.88
N ILE A 153 -9.55 2.40 -15.61
CA ILE A 153 -8.20 2.33 -15.11
C ILE A 153 -8.14 1.25 -14.03
N ILE A 154 -7.13 0.38 -14.10
CA ILE A 154 -6.84 -0.62 -13.07
C ILE A 154 -5.52 -0.27 -12.39
N THR A 155 -5.51 -0.35 -11.06
CA THR A 155 -4.33 -0.16 -10.20
C THR A 155 -4.28 -1.27 -9.16
N ASP A 156 -3.11 -1.59 -8.62
CA ASP A 156 -2.98 -2.55 -7.51
C ASP A 156 -3.50 -1.95 -6.18
N ARG A 157 -3.15 -0.69 -5.92
CA ARG A 157 -3.61 0.10 -4.76
C ARG A 157 -4.79 1.02 -5.07
N PRO A 158 -5.54 1.50 -4.06
CA PRO A 158 -6.52 2.57 -4.24
C PRO A 158 -5.88 3.86 -4.79
N ALA A 159 -6.63 4.63 -5.56
CA ALA A 159 -6.22 5.93 -6.06
C ALA A 159 -6.39 6.99 -4.95
N ASP A 160 -5.46 7.94 -4.88
CA ASP A 160 -5.53 9.03 -3.90
C ASP A 160 -6.65 10.03 -4.22
N GLU A 161 -7.00 10.14 -5.51
CA GLU A 161 -7.93 11.13 -6.06
C GLU A 161 -8.46 10.63 -7.42
N LEU A 162 -9.73 10.90 -7.71
CA LEU A 162 -10.35 10.65 -9.01
C LEU A 162 -10.62 11.97 -9.72
N ARG A 163 -10.45 12.00 -11.04
CA ARG A 163 -10.67 13.20 -11.86
C ARG A 163 -11.31 12.83 -13.18
N ILE A 164 -12.27 13.63 -13.61
CA ILE A 164 -12.86 13.55 -14.96
C ILE A 164 -12.49 14.80 -15.73
N ILE A 165 -12.11 14.63 -16.99
CA ILE A 165 -12.00 15.74 -17.96
C ILE A 165 -13.06 15.53 -19.03
N ASP A 166 -14.07 16.39 -19.01
CA ASP A 166 -15.22 16.35 -19.89
C ASP A 166 -14.80 16.70 -21.32
N ASN A 167 -14.95 15.75 -22.25
CA ASN A 167 -14.69 15.98 -23.66
C ASN A 167 -15.80 16.85 -24.25
N ARG A 168 -15.42 17.96 -24.89
CA ARG A 168 -16.37 18.91 -25.49
C ARG A 168 -16.73 18.54 -26.94
N ASP A 169 -16.02 17.59 -27.55
CA ASP A 169 -16.46 16.96 -28.78
C ASP A 169 -17.64 16.02 -28.48
N VAL A 170 -18.72 16.15 -29.25
CA VAL A 170 -19.96 15.38 -29.04
C VAL A 170 -19.85 13.89 -29.42
N GLU A 171 -18.81 13.54 -30.20
CA GLU A 171 -18.44 12.16 -30.53
C GLU A 171 -17.27 11.66 -29.64
N GLY A 172 -16.64 12.56 -28.88
CA GLY A 172 -15.48 12.29 -28.04
C GLY A 172 -15.83 11.69 -26.68
N ARG A 173 -14.88 10.95 -26.10
CA ARG A 173 -15.05 10.30 -24.79
C ARG A 173 -14.34 11.11 -23.70
N HIS A 174 -14.97 11.25 -22.54
CA HIS A 174 -14.38 11.92 -21.37
C HIS A 174 -13.21 11.09 -20.84
N LEU A 175 -12.14 11.75 -20.36
CA LEU A 175 -11.01 11.05 -19.76
C LEU A 175 -11.37 10.70 -18.32
N LEU A 176 -11.20 9.43 -17.96
CA LEU A 176 -11.09 9.00 -16.57
C LEU A 176 -9.63 9.16 -16.13
N GLY A 177 -9.41 9.78 -14.98
CA GLY A 177 -8.10 9.96 -14.36
C GLY A 177 -8.06 9.48 -12.92
N VAL A 178 -6.95 8.85 -12.56
CA VAL A 178 -6.59 8.50 -11.17
C VAL A 178 -5.28 9.20 -10.80
N ARG A 179 -5.15 9.62 -9.55
CA ARG A 179 -3.87 10.10 -9.01
C ARG A 179 -3.22 9.03 -8.15
N LEU A 180 -1.93 8.79 -8.38
CA LEU A 180 -1.06 8.00 -7.53
C LEU A 180 0.15 8.88 -7.17
N GLY A 181 0.29 9.23 -5.89
CA GLY A 181 1.31 10.14 -5.43
C GLY A 181 1.24 11.49 -6.16
N ASN A 182 2.31 11.83 -6.88
CA ASN A 182 2.43 13.11 -7.59
C ASN A 182 1.99 13.07 -9.06
N THR A 183 1.55 11.92 -9.57
CA THR A 183 1.31 11.69 -10.99
C THR A 183 -0.17 11.33 -11.26
N TRP A 184 -0.77 12.04 -12.21
CA TRP A 184 -2.08 11.72 -12.77
C TRP A 184 -1.95 10.75 -13.94
N TYR A 185 -2.67 9.63 -13.88
CA TYR A 185 -2.81 8.69 -14.98
C TYR A 185 -4.20 8.79 -15.55
N TYR A 186 -4.32 9.12 -16.84
CA TYR A 186 -5.57 9.20 -17.57
C TYR A 186 -5.65 8.14 -18.66
N THR A 187 -6.85 7.60 -18.87
CA THR A 187 -7.17 6.80 -20.05
C THR A 187 -7.88 7.66 -21.09
N PHE A 188 -7.46 7.57 -22.34
CA PHE A 188 -8.03 8.30 -23.48
C PHE A 188 -8.47 7.33 -24.58
N HIS A 189 -9.57 7.67 -25.25
CA HIS A 189 -9.96 7.06 -26.52
C HIS A 189 -10.45 8.19 -27.43
N GLY A 190 -9.63 8.56 -28.41
CA GLY A 190 -9.92 9.67 -29.33
C GLY A 190 -11.03 9.36 -30.33
N VAL A 191 -11.66 10.38 -30.90
CA VAL A 191 -12.74 10.22 -31.88
C VAL A 191 -12.25 9.39 -33.08
N ALA A 192 -12.92 8.28 -33.37
CA ALA A 192 -12.65 7.47 -34.56
C ALA A 192 -13.30 8.09 -35.81
N GLY A 193 -12.64 8.00 -36.97
CA GLY A 193 -13.23 8.45 -38.23
C GLY A 193 -12.26 8.57 -39.41
N LEU A 194 -12.72 8.26 -40.62
CA LEU A 194 -11.92 8.36 -41.85
C LEU A 194 -11.44 9.80 -42.09
N GLY A 195 -10.13 10.02 -41.94
CA GLY A 195 -9.50 11.34 -42.12
C GLY A 195 -9.80 12.36 -41.01
N GLN A 196 -10.47 11.95 -39.92
CA GLN A 196 -10.82 12.79 -38.77
C GLN A 196 -10.43 12.15 -37.42
N GLY A 197 -9.70 11.03 -37.46
CA GLY A 197 -9.23 10.29 -36.29
C GLY A 197 -8.44 11.16 -35.31
N GLY A 198 -8.79 11.05 -34.03
CA GLY A 198 -8.18 11.80 -32.93
C GLY A 198 -8.25 13.31 -33.08
N ARG A 199 -9.30 13.86 -33.70
CA ARG A 199 -9.47 15.33 -33.85
C ARG A 199 -9.60 16.05 -32.50
N ASP A 200 -10.03 15.34 -31.46
CA ASP A 200 -10.16 15.83 -30.09
C ASP A 200 -8.85 15.72 -29.28
N ALA A 201 -7.93 14.83 -29.67
CA ALA A 201 -6.72 14.50 -28.92
C ALA A 201 -5.88 15.73 -28.50
N GLN A 202 -5.59 16.64 -29.43
CA GLN A 202 -4.82 17.86 -29.12
C GLN A 202 -5.52 18.75 -28.09
N GLY A 203 -6.84 18.94 -28.22
CA GLY A 203 -7.63 19.76 -27.30
C GLY A 203 -7.73 19.14 -25.91
N MET A 204 -7.84 17.81 -25.84
CA MET A 204 -7.89 17.08 -24.58
C MET A 204 -6.52 17.06 -23.88
N LEU A 205 -5.43 16.83 -24.60
CA LEU A 205 -4.06 16.93 -24.03
C LEU A 205 -3.75 18.35 -23.53
N GLN A 206 -4.13 19.39 -24.27
CA GLN A 206 -3.96 20.77 -23.79
C GLN A 206 -4.83 21.05 -22.56
N THR A 207 -6.03 20.46 -22.49
CA THR A 207 -6.87 20.57 -21.29
C THR A 207 -6.21 19.88 -20.09
N VAL A 208 -5.69 18.65 -20.25
CA VAL A 208 -4.91 17.94 -19.22
C VAL A 208 -3.75 18.80 -18.71
N GLN A 209 -2.96 19.37 -19.62
CA GLN A 209 -1.84 20.26 -19.28
C GLN A 209 -2.28 21.51 -18.50
N ASN A 210 -3.45 22.07 -18.82
CA ASN A 210 -3.95 23.31 -18.19
C ASN A 210 -4.64 23.08 -16.84
N VAL A 211 -5.19 21.88 -16.59
CA VAL A 211 -5.87 21.53 -15.32
C VAL A 211 -5.00 20.74 -14.34
N THR A 212 -3.81 20.31 -14.77
CA THR A 212 -2.83 19.69 -13.89
C THR A 212 -2.09 20.78 -13.11
N GLU A 213 -1.95 20.55 -11.81
CA GLU A 213 -1.33 21.46 -10.86
C GLU A 213 0.18 21.61 -11.14
N GLU A 214 0.75 22.83 -10.96
CA GLU A 214 2.15 23.15 -11.35
C GLU A 214 3.22 22.21 -10.77
N ASN A 215 2.93 21.59 -9.62
CA ASN A 215 3.83 20.68 -8.91
C ASN A 215 3.55 19.19 -9.20
N ARG A 216 2.61 18.86 -10.09
CA ARG A 216 2.18 17.49 -10.42
C ARG A 216 2.55 17.11 -11.86
N HIS A 217 2.64 15.81 -12.11
CA HIS A 217 2.85 15.25 -13.44
C HIS A 217 1.56 14.64 -13.99
N TRP A 218 1.48 14.50 -15.32
CA TRP A 218 0.37 13.85 -15.99
C TRP A 218 0.85 12.87 -17.06
N VAL A 219 0.09 11.80 -17.22
CA VAL A 219 0.28 10.73 -18.20
C VAL A 219 -1.09 10.43 -18.82
N VAL A 220 -1.19 10.51 -20.14
CA VAL A 220 -2.39 10.17 -20.92
C VAL A 220 -2.05 9.00 -21.81
N ALA A 221 -2.67 7.86 -21.53
CA ALA A 221 -2.42 6.60 -22.21
C ALA A 221 -3.70 6.13 -22.91
N GLY A 222 -3.60 5.74 -24.17
CA GLY A 222 -4.80 5.37 -24.92
C GLY A 222 -4.62 5.07 -26.40
N ASP A 223 -5.72 4.65 -27.01
CA ASP A 223 -5.95 4.75 -28.45
C ASP A 223 -6.28 6.21 -28.80
N PHE A 224 -5.33 6.89 -29.42
CA PHE A 224 -5.49 8.27 -29.87
C PHE A 224 -6.26 8.39 -31.19
N ASN A 225 -6.56 7.28 -31.89
CA ASN A 225 -7.11 7.25 -33.24
C ASN A 225 -6.32 8.10 -34.27
N ARG A 226 -5.04 8.38 -33.98
CA ARG A 226 -4.18 9.33 -34.71
C ARG A 226 -2.71 8.95 -34.57
N SER A 227 -1.93 8.99 -35.65
CA SER A 227 -0.51 8.61 -35.58
C SER A 227 0.33 9.58 -34.73
N PRO A 228 1.36 9.12 -34.01
CA PRO A 228 2.23 9.97 -33.19
C PRO A 228 2.86 11.16 -33.93
N GLU A 229 3.19 11.02 -35.22
CA GLU A 229 3.78 12.10 -36.04
C GLU A 229 2.79 13.20 -36.39
N SER A 230 1.49 12.86 -36.44
CA SER A 230 0.42 13.78 -36.81
C SER A 230 -0.29 14.41 -35.60
N LEU A 231 0.08 14.01 -34.38
CA LEU A 231 -0.41 14.56 -33.13
C LEU A 231 0.41 15.79 -32.72
N THR A 232 -0.24 16.95 -32.65
CA THR A 232 0.32 18.10 -31.94
C THR A 232 0.12 17.91 -30.44
N ARG A 233 1.22 17.76 -29.70
CA ARG A 233 1.24 17.58 -28.25
C ARG A 233 1.55 18.90 -27.51
N PRO A 234 1.20 19.04 -26.22
CA PRO A 234 1.58 20.19 -25.41
C PRO A 234 3.10 20.39 -25.35
N GLU A 235 3.55 21.64 -25.22
CA GLU A 235 4.98 21.95 -25.04
C GLU A 235 5.53 21.27 -23.78
N GLY A 236 6.77 20.76 -23.85
CA GLY A 236 7.41 20.02 -22.76
C GLY A 236 6.94 18.57 -22.58
N SER A 237 5.94 18.10 -23.33
CA SER A 237 5.49 16.69 -23.26
C SER A 237 6.26 15.74 -24.19
N THR A 238 6.39 14.48 -23.79
CA THR A 238 7.00 13.39 -24.56
C THR A 238 5.96 12.35 -24.97
N ILE A 239 6.16 11.72 -26.14
CA ILE A 239 5.37 10.56 -26.60
C ILE A 239 6.21 9.30 -26.42
N TYR A 240 5.69 8.32 -25.69
CA TYR A 240 6.23 6.96 -25.60
C TYR A 240 5.45 6.07 -26.55
N ARG A 241 6.10 5.69 -27.65
CA ARG A 241 5.56 4.89 -28.76
C ARG A 241 6.45 3.67 -29.00
N THR A 242 5.96 2.71 -29.76
CA THR A 242 6.64 1.44 -30.05
C THR A 242 7.37 1.43 -31.40
N ASP A 243 7.09 2.42 -32.25
CA ASP A 243 7.53 2.51 -33.66
C ASP A 243 7.05 1.30 -34.50
N LEU A 244 5.96 0.67 -34.06
CA LEU A 244 5.33 -0.49 -34.69
C LEU A 244 3.82 -0.24 -34.83
N PRO A 245 3.13 -0.81 -35.85
CA PRO A 245 1.68 -0.76 -35.93
C PRO A 245 1.01 -1.32 -34.67
N THR A 246 0.09 -0.58 -34.08
CA THR A 246 -0.70 -1.02 -32.92
C THR A 246 -2.14 -1.33 -33.29
N HIS A 247 -2.54 -1.15 -34.55
CA HIS A 247 -3.83 -1.54 -35.09
C HIS A 247 -3.68 -2.38 -36.37
N ILE A 248 -4.55 -3.38 -36.59
CA ILE A 248 -4.41 -4.38 -37.68
C ILE A 248 -4.29 -3.79 -39.10
N ASN A 249 -4.83 -2.58 -39.32
CA ASN A 249 -4.70 -1.87 -40.60
C ASN A 249 -3.30 -1.26 -40.86
N GLY A 250 -2.32 -1.50 -39.98
CA GLY A 250 -0.93 -1.04 -40.16
C GLY A 250 -0.59 0.32 -39.55
N ASN A 251 -1.51 0.94 -38.80
CA ASN A 251 -1.29 2.21 -38.12
C ASN A 251 -0.78 2.00 -36.70
N GLU A 252 0.06 2.91 -36.19
CA GLU A 252 0.32 3.08 -34.75
C GLU A 252 -0.66 4.15 -34.23
N LEU A 253 -1.59 3.74 -33.37
CA LEU A 253 -2.68 4.56 -32.81
C LEU A 253 -2.68 4.58 -31.27
N ASP A 254 -2.10 3.55 -30.66
CA ASP A 254 -2.02 3.34 -29.22
C ASP A 254 -0.63 3.77 -28.75
N TYR A 255 -0.58 4.68 -27.77
CA TYR A 255 0.68 5.16 -27.18
C TYR A 255 0.40 5.92 -25.89
N VAL A 256 1.47 6.47 -25.30
CA VAL A 256 1.39 7.28 -24.09
C VAL A 256 1.95 8.67 -24.39
N VAL A 257 1.30 9.71 -23.90
CA VAL A 257 1.81 11.08 -23.87
C VAL A 257 1.94 11.50 -22.41
N ALA A 258 3.08 12.02 -21.98
CA ALA A 258 3.28 12.47 -20.60
C ALA A 258 3.94 13.84 -20.51
N SER A 259 3.75 14.52 -19.38
CA SER A 259 4.41 15.78 -19.02
C SER A 259 5.89 15.64 -18.69
N GLN A 260 6.38 14.41 -18.59
CA GLN A 260 7.77 14.09 -18.26
C GLN A 260 8.49 13.58 -19.51
N ASP A 261 9.77 13.90 -19.62
CA ASP A 261 10.68 13.25 -20.56
C ASP A 261 11.59 12.28 -19.81
N VAL A 262 11.51 11.00 -20.15
CA VAL A 262 12.25 9.91 -19.47
C VAL A 262 12.96 9.09 -20.54
N PRO A 263 14.20 9.46 -20.91
CA PRO A 263 14.94 8.80 -21.99
C PRO A 263 15.28 7.33 -21.72
N THR A 264 15.18 6.87 -20.48
CA THR A 264 15.37 5.47 -20.06
C THR A 264 14.12 4.62 -20.18
N ALA A 265 12.95 5.21 -20.44
CA ALA A 265 11.70 4.46 -20.51
C ALA A 265 11.68 3.54 -21.73
N SER A 266 11.31 2.28 -21.50
CA SER A 266 11.21 1.27 -22.54
C SER A 266 9.75 1.09 -22.97
N THR A 267 9.44 1.44 -24.22
CA THR A 267 8.14 1.12 -24.83
C THR A 267 8.21 -0.22 -25.55
N THR A 268 7.19 -1.05 -25.39
CA THR A 268 7.05 -2.32 -26.12
C THR A 268 5.61 -2.52 -26.60
N ARG A 269 5.46 -3.07 -27.80
CA ARG A 269 4.19 -3.60 -28.29
C ARG A 269 4.06 -5.03 -27.81
N GLY A 270 2.96 -5.38 -27.14
CA GLY A 270 2.69 -6.73 -26.67
C GLY A 270 2.34 -7.70 -27.80
N GLU A 271 1.88 -8.90 -27.44
CA GLU A 271 1.42 -9.90 -28.41
C GLU A 271 0.06 -9.52 -29.03
N HIS A 272 -0.24 -10.08 -30.20
CA HIS A 272 -1.57 -9.93 -30.81
C HIS A 272 -2.53 -10.91 -30.12
N PHE A 273 -3.49 -10.38 -29.38
CA PHE A 273 -4.52 -11.20 -28.72
C PHE A 273 -5.78 -11.27 -29.59
N VAL A 274 -6.96 -11.14 -28.97
CA VAL A 274 -8.29 -11.20 -29.60
C VAL A 274 -8.88 -9.81 -29.83
N SER A 275 -8.04 -8.78 -29.93
CA SER A 275 -8.42 -7.39 -30.24
C SER A 275 -7.74 -6.96 -31.53
N ASP A 276 -8.39 -6.11 -32.31
CA ASP A 276 -7.82 -5.45 -33.49
C ASP A 276 -6.73 -4.40 -33.16
N HIS A 277 -6.60 -4.06 -31.88
CA HIS A 277 -5.47 -3.33 -31.31
C HIS A 277 -4.48 -4.22 -30.55
N TRP A 278 -3.18 -3.93 -30.69
CA TRP A 278 -2.12 -4.45 -29.84
C TRP A 278 -1.98 -3.59 -28.57
N PRO A 279 -1.77 -4.20 -27.39
CA PRO A 279 -1.46 -3.47 -26.18
C PRO A 279 -0.06 -2.82 -26.28
N VAL A 280 0.06 -1.61 -25.75
CA VAL A 280 1.32 -0.87 -25.64
C VAL A 280 1.71 -0.74 -24.19
N ALA A 281 2.95 -1.08 -23.88
CA ALA A 281 3.48 -1.15 -22.53
C ALA A 281 4.73 -0.28 -22.37
N VAL A 282 4.76 0.54 -21.33
CA VAL A 282 5.90 1.36 -20.89
C VAL A 282 6.44 0.78 -19.60
N ASN A 283 7.74 0.49 -19.54
CA ASN A 283 8.46 0.04 -18.34
C ASN A 283 7.93 -1.24 -17.67
N THR A 284 7.20 -2.07 -18.41
CA THR A 284 6.83 -3.43 -17.98
C THR A 284 7.99 -4.41 -18.10
N LEU A 285 8.06 -5.36 -17.16
CA LEU A 285 8.93 -6.53 -17.32
C LEU A 285 8.40 -7.38 -18.48
N ARG A 286 9.26 -7.67 -19.48
CA ARG A 286 8.93 -8.60 -20.59
C ARG A 286 8.36 -9.88 -20.02
N ALA A 287 7.11 -10.20 -20.38
CA ALA A 287 6.31 -11.30 -19.82
C ALA A 287 7.13 -12.57 -19.51
N PRO A 288 7.47 -12.81 -18.22
CA PRO A 288 8.12 -14.04 -17.79
C PRO A 288 7.05 -15.05 -17.34
N SER A 289 7.46 -16.31 -17.22
CA SER A 289 6.71 -17.37 -16.55
C SER A 289 6.10 -16.90 -15.22
N GLN A 290 4.83 -17.26 -14.98
CA GLN A 290 4.06 -16.92 -13.76
C GLN A 290 4.92 -16.97 -12.49
N PRO A 291 5.07 -15.85 -11.75
CA PRO A 291 5.45 -15.93 -10.35
C PRO A 291 4.28 -16.57 -9.59
N THR A 292 4.46 -17.81 -9.15
CA THR A 292 3.51 -18.49 -8.26
C THR A 292 3.61 -17.89 -6.86
N VAL A 293 2.96 -16.75 -6.65
CA VAL A 293 2.75 -16.21 -5.29
C VAL A 293 1.77 -17.14 -4.60
N ALA A 294 2.24 -17.89 -3.60
CA ALA A 294 1.37 -18.63 -2.72
C ALA A 294 0.68 -17.64 -1.76
N CYS A 295 -0.49 -18.03 -1.27
CA CYS A 295 -1.28 -17.28 -0.30
C CYS A 295 -0.51 -17.09 1.03
N GLU A 296 0.29 -16.03 1.16
CA GLU A 296 0.98 -15.72 2.41
C GLU A 296 -0.01 -15.45 3.56
N PRO A 297 0.31 -15.88 4.80
CA PRO A 297 -0.58 -15.64 5.93
C PRO A 297 -0.68 -14.15 6.24
N MET A 298 -1.84 -13.76 6.79
CA MET A 298 -2.16 -12.41 7.23
C MET A 298 -2.61 -12.40 8.70
N ALA A 299 -2.52 -11.24 9.34
CA ALA A 299 -3.16 -10.98 10.61
C ALA A 299 -4.43 -10.14 10.40
N LEU A 300 -5.41 -10.31 11.28
CA LEU A 300 -6.62 -9.48 11.31
C LEU A 300 -6.59 -8.63 12.58
N GLU A 301 -6.34 -7.33 12.43
CA GLU A 301 -6.30 -6.34 13.51
C GLU A 301 -7.73 -5.86 13.84
N SER A 302 -8.09 -5.74 15.11
CA SER A 302 -9.39 -5.20 15.54
C SER A 302 -9.31 -3.68 15.73
N MET A 303 -10.30 -2.95 15.23
CA MET A 303 -10.34 -1.48 15.31
C MET A 303 -11.02 -0.95 16.59
N GLN A 304 -11.16 -1.77 17.65
CA GLN A 304 -11.74 -1.36 18.95
C GLN A 304 -10.68 -0.96 19.97
N ALA A 305 -9.56 -1.69 19.99
CA ALA A 305 -8.52 -1.57 21.01
C ALA A 305 -7.16 -2.08 20.48
N GLY A 306 -6.98 -2.01 19.16
CA GLY A 306 -5.97 -2.76 18.43
C GLY A 306 -6.00 -4.27 18.74
N GLY A 307 -4.83 -4.89 18.59
CA GLY A 307 -4.65 -6.33 18.79
C GLY A 307 -5.18 -7.17 17.62
N LEU A 308 -4.74 -8.42 17.58
CA LEU A 308 -4.99 -9.35 16.48
C LEU A 308 -6.01 -10.41 16.88
N ILE A 309 -6.76 -10.93 15.91
CA ILE A 309 -7.57 -12.14 16.09
C ILE A 309 -6.63 -13.32 16.42
N ASP A 310 -6.86 -13.94 17.59
CA ASP A 310 -5.97 -14.91 18.23
C ASP A 310 -6.75 -16.19 18.62
N VAL A 311 -6.19 -17.37 18.34
CA VAL A 311 -6.70 -18.62 18.91
C VAL A 311 -6.14 -18.80 20.33
N ASN A 312 -6.98 -18.51 21.33
CA ASN A 312 -6.60 -18.38 22.74
C ASN A 312 -5.63 -19.46 23.23
N GLY A 313 -4.39 -19.05 23.50
CA GLY A 313 -3.33 -19.91 24.05
C GLY A 313 -2.79 -20.95 23.07
N ALA A 314 -2.69 -20.59 21.78
CA ALA A 314 -2.17 -21.42 20.69
C ALA A 314 -2.78 -22.83 20.63
N ARG A 315 -4.09 -22.94 20.87
CA ARG A 315 -4.78 -24.23 20.93
C ARG A 315 -5.25 -24.66 19.53
N THR A 316 -4.57 -25.62 18.92
CA THR A 316 -4.93 -26.16 17.60
C THR A 316 -6.18 -27.06 17.55
N GLY A 317 -6.83 -27.37 18.68
CA GLY A 317 -7.98 -28.29 18.76
C GLY A 317 -9.30 -27.76 18.18
N ASN A 318 -10.23 -28.66 17.85
CA ASN A 318 -11.60 -28.28 17.48
C ASN A 318 -12.33 -27.65 18.67
N ASN A 319 -13.12 -26.60 18.42
CA ASN A 319 -13.80 -25.76 19.40
C ASN A 319 -12.88 -24.92 20.30
N SER A 320 -11.59 -24.79 19.98
CA SER A 320 -10.74 -23.79 20.64
C SER A 320 -11.32 -22.40 20.38
N THR A 321 -11.45 -21.60 21.43
CA THR A 321 -12.07 -20.27 21.38
C THR A 321 -11.14 -19.25 20.74
N VAL A 322 -11.72 -18.37 19.92
CA VAL A 322 -11.02 -17.23 19.34
C VAL A 322 -11.35 -15.96 20.13
N GLY A 323 -10.36 -15.10 20.30
CA GLY A 323 -10.47 -13.79 20.93
C GLY A 323 -9.64 -12.76 20.16
N THR A 324 -9.33 -11.66 20.82
CA THR A 324 -8.21 -10.79 20.43
C THR A 324 -7.09 -10.88 21.47
N TYR A 325 -5.87 -10.66 20.99
CA TYR A 325 -4.67 -10.55 21.82
C TYR A 325 -3.65 -9.62 21.16
N HIS A 326 -2.79 -8.96 21.93
CA HIS A 326 -1.68 -8.18 21.35
C HIS A 326 -0.81 -9.04 20.44
N ARG A 327 -0.17 -8.42 19.42
CA ARG A 327 0.72 -9.14 18.50
C ARG A 327 1.86 -9.80 19.27
N ASN A 328 1.90 -11.13 19.29
CA ASN A 328 2.91 -11.89 20.04
C ASN A 328 3.88 -12.67 19.12
N GLY A 329 3.70 -12.55 17.80
CA GLY A 329 4.54 -13.18 16.76
C GLY A 329 4.21 -14.65 16.47
N GLN A 330 3.33 -15.28 17.25
CA GLN A 330 3.02 -16.72 17.16
C GLN A 330 2.05 -17.03 16.01
N ASP A 331 2.09 -18.28 15.54
CA ASP A 331 1.32 -18.74 14.37
C ASP A 331 -0.20 -18.84 14.62
N ASN A 332 -0.63 -18.78 15.89
CA ASN A 332 -2.05 -18.75 16.27
C ASN A 332 -2.74 -17.39 16.04
N GLN A 333 -1.98 -16.38 15.60
CA GLN A 333 -2.45 -15.07 15.15
C GLN A 333 -2.40 -14.90 13.61
N ARG A 334 -1.98 -15.96 12.91
CA ARG A 334 -1.78 -16.00 11.46
C ARG A 334 -2.92 -16.76 10.79
N TRP A 335 -3.47 -16.17 9.74
CA TRP A 335 -4.67 -16.66 9.06
C TRP A 335 -4.46 -16.61 7.55
N ARG A 336 -4.90 -17.65 6.83
CA ARG A 336 -5.07 -17.61 5.37
C ARG A 336 -6.57 -17.54 5.07
N LEU A 337 -6.95 -16.87 3.99
CA LEU A 337 -8.33 -16.88 3.52
C LEU A 337 -8.50 -18.01 2.48
N GLY A 338 -9.61 -18.73 2.55
CA GLY A 338 -10.06 -19.66 1.52
C GLY A 338 -11.19 -19.02 0.74
N VAL A 339 -10.95 -18.64 -0.52
CA VAL A 339 -11.92 -17.90 -1.34
C VAL A 339 -12.78 -18.86 -2.17
N TYR A 340 -14.07 -18.52 -2.36
CA TYR A 340 -15.04 -19.32 -3.11
C TYR A 340 -15.76 -18.48 -4.18
N ASP A 341 -16.21 -19.15 -5.25
CA ASP A 341 -16.88 -18.59 -6.45
C ASP A 341 -18.13 -17.72 -6.18
N ASP A 342 -18.69 -17.75 -4.96
CA ASP A 342 -19.85 -16.94 -4.57
C ASP A 342 -19.47 -15.64 -3.83
N GLY A 343 -18.19 -15.23 -3.92
CA GLY A 343 -17.65 -14.04 -3.28
C GLY A 343 -17.49 -14.16 -1.76
N THR A 344 -17.65 -15.36 -1.20
CA THR A 344 -17.50 -15.61 0.25
C THR A 344 -16.16 -16.25 0.55
N VAL A 345 -15.71 -16.15 1.80
CA VAL A 345 -14.43 -16.69 2.28
C VAL A 345 -14.63 -17.63 3.48
N ASP A 346 -13.73 -18.60 3.63
CA ASP A 346 -13.36 -19.12 4.94
C ASP A 346 -12.09 -18.43 5.46
N ILE A 347 -11.86 -18.51 6.77
CA ILE A 347 -10.70 -17.92 7.43
C ILE A 347 -10.02 -19.06 8.20
N ARG A 348 -8.84 -19.47 7.75
CA ARG A 348 -8.13 -20.67 8.21
C ARG A 348 -6.90 -20.27 9.03
N GLY A 349 -6.85 -20.66 10.30
CA GLY A 349 -5.71 -20.38 11.17
C GLY A 349 -4.51 -21.27 10.79
N GLU A 350 -3.34 -20.66 10.64
CA GLU A 350 -2.12 -21.28 10.10
C GLU A 350 -1.66 -22.48 10.93
N ASP A 351 -1.31 -22.23 12.20
CA ASP A 351 -0.92 -23.23 13.22
C ASP A 351 -1.88 -24.43 13.29
N SER A 352 -3.19 -24.11 13.31
CA SER A 352 -4.23 -25.11 13.52
C SER A 352 -4.67 -25.86 12.26
N GLY A 353 -4.38 -25.32 11.08
CA GLY A 353 -4.96 -25.74 9.79
C GLY A 353 -6.49 -25.75 9.74
N ARG A 354 -7.18 -25.08 10.67
CA ARG A 354 -8.64 -25.14 10.92
C ARG A 354 -9.33 -23.81 10.64
N CYS A 355 -10.62 -23.88 10.32
CA CYS A 355 -11.42 -22.76 9.87
C CYS A 355 -12.21 -22.12 11.01
N LEU A 356 -12.38 -20.80 10.93
CA LEU A 356 -13.18 -19.97 11.80
C LEU A 356 -14.68 -20.35 11.66
N ASP A 357 -15.29 -20.82 12.74
CA ASP A 357 -16.63 -21.41 12.78
C ASP A 357 -17.50 -20.79 13.90
N ILE A 358 -18.80 -20.70 13.66
CA ILE A 358 -19.79 -20.30 14.67
C ILE A 358 -20.09 -21.51 15.57
N TYR A 359 -19.70 -21.43 16.84
CA TYR A 359 -19.90 -22.52 17.80
C TYR A 359 -21.38 -22.92 17.92
N ARG A 360 -21.71 -24.22 17.86
CA ARG A 360 -23.11 -24.72 17.84
C ARG A 360 -23.96 -24.00 16.77
N SER A 361 -23.44 -23.98 15.54
CA SER A 361 -24.05 -23.39 14.35
C SER A 361 -25.41 -23.99 13.95
N ASN A 362 -25.78 -25.15 14.48
CA ASN A 362 -27.14 -25.70 14.36
C ASN A 362 -28.23 -24.88 15.08
N ARG A 363 -27.85 -23.87 15.87
CA ARG A 363 -28.74 -22.88 16.49
C ARG A 363 -28.06 -21.50 16.48
N PRO A 364 -27.96 -20.81 15.34
CA PRO A 364 -27.19 -19.57 15.24
C PRO A 364 -27.99 -18.39 15.82
N ALA A 365 -27.33 -17.60 16.67
CA ALA A 365 -27.93 -16.48 17.39
C ALA A 365 -26.85 -15.46 17.79
N ALA A 366 -27.27 -14.24 18.12
CA ALA A 366 -26.41 -13.21 18.70
C ALA A 366 -25.71 -13.71 19.99
N GLY A 367 -24.47 -13.27 20.20
CA GLY A 367 -23.65 -13.64 21.36
C GLY A 367 -23.01 -15.03 21.26
N ARG A 368 -23.18 -15.72 20.12
CA ARG A 368 -22.57 -17.04 19.92
C ARG A 368 -21.07 -16.89 19.68
N ARG A 369 -20.27 -17.66 20.42
CA ARG A 369 -18.80 -17.66 20.30
C ARG A 369 -18.34 -18.11 18.92
N VAL A 370 -17.24 -17.53 18.49
CA VAL A 370 -16.45 -17.98 17.36
C VAL A 370 -15.33 -18.88 17.87
N VAL A 371 -15.08 -19.97 17.15
CA VAL A 371 -14.09 -21.00 17.47
C VAL A 371 -13.35 -21.40 16.21
N ILE A 372 -12.22 -22.09 16.33
CA ILE A 372 -11.69 -22.88 15.21
C ILE A 372 -12.29 -24.29 15.20
N PHE A 373 -12.58 -24.81 14.01
CA PHE A 373 -13.09 -26.17 13.81
C PHE A 373 -12.52 -26.76 12.52
N ARG A 374 -12.56 -28.09 12.35
CA ARG A 374 -12.14 -28.73 11.08
C ARG A 374 -12.82 -28.03 9.90
N CYS A 375 -12.04 -27.61 8.90
CA CYS A 375 -12.59 -27.00 7.71
C CYS A 375 -13.55 -27.98 7.02
N LYS A 376 -14.71 -27.48 6.61
CA LYS A 376 -15.78 -28.26 6.02
C LYS A 376 -15.98 -27.82 4.57
N GLY A 377 -15.83 -28.74 3.62
CA GLY A 377 -16.21 -28.51 2.23
C GLY A 377 -15.12 -27.90 1.35
N SER A 378 -13.97 -28.57 1.20
CA SER A 378 -13.21 -28.44 -0.06
C SER A 378 -13.93 -29.23 -1.17
N ALA A 379 -13.60 -28.94 -2.44
CA ALA A 379 -14.35 -29.30 -3.65
C ALA A 379 -14.50 -30.82 -3.99
N VAL A 380 -14.26 -31.73 -3.04
CA VAL A 380 -14.29 -33.20 -3.25
C VAL A 380 -15.29 -33.91 -2.31
N SER A 381 -16.10 -33.18 -1.53
CA SER A 381 -17.10 -33.80 -0.62
C SER A 381 -18.43 -34.14 -1.31
N ARG A 382 -18.65 -35.42 -1.64
CA ARG A 382 -19.86 -35.90 -2.33
C ARG A 382 -21.14 -36.02 -1.47
N ASN A 383 -21.18 -35.51 -0.24
CA ASN A 383 -22.36 -35.64 0.66
C ASN A 383 -22.96 -34.28 1.06
N ARG A 384 -24.19 -34.00 0.58
CA ARG A 384 -24.91 -32.71 0.63
C ARG A 384 -25.54 -32.32 2.00
N ALA A 385 -25.01 -32.78 3.13
CA ALA A 385 -25.64 -32.60 4.45
C ALA A 385 -24.96 -31.60 5.41
N ASP A 386 -23.78 -31.06 5.07
CA ASP A 386 -23.05 -30.05 5.86
C ASP A 386 -22.34 -29.06 4.93
N THR A 387 -23.11 -28.37 4.06
CA THR A 387 -22.63 -27.21 3.30
C THR A 387 -22.47 -26.04 4.26
N SER A 388 -21.22 -25.82 4.68
CA SER A 388 -20.79 -25.20 5.93
C SER A 388 -20.93 -23.68 5.98
N ARG A 389 -22.14 -23.15 5.80
CA ARG A 389 -22.43 -21.70 5.92
C ARG A 389 -21.94 -21.07 7.23
N SER A 390 -21.69 -21.86 8.28
CA SER A 390 -21.13 -21.43 9.57
C SER A 390 -19.63 -21.12 9.56
N GLN A 391 -18.90 -21.57 8.55
CA GLN A 391 -17.48 -21.29 8.29
C GLN A 391 -17.28 -20.34 7.11
N ARG A 392 -18.37 -19.86 6.51
CA ARG A 392 -18.39 -18.99 5.33
C ARG A 392 -18.78 -17.58 5.74
N TRP A 393 -18.03 -16.60 5.25
CA TRP A 393 -18.08 -15.21 5.65
C TRP A 393 -18.08 -14.29 4.41
N ARG A 394 -18.68 -13.11 4.52
CA ARG A 394 -18.52 -12.02 3.55
C ARG A 394 -17.68 -10.93 4.18
N LEU A 395 -16.67 -10.47 3.44
CA LEU A 395 -15.89 -9.30 3.78
C LEU A 395 -16.58 -8.10 3.13
N GLU A 396 -17.02 -7.14 3.93
CA GLU A 396 -17.67 -5.92 3.44
C GLU A 396 -16.82 -4.71 3.84
N GLY A 397 -16.32 -3.98 2.84
CA GLY A 397 -15.50 -2.79 3.06
C GLY A 397 -16.29 -1.66 3.72
N LEU A 398 -15.58 -0.86 4.52
CA LEU A 398 -16.14 0.26 5.29
C LEU A 398 -15.41 1.60 5.02
N GLY A 399 -14.54 1.63 4.01
CA GLY A 399 -13.57 2.71 3.78
C GLY A 399 -12.33 2.58 4.69
N ASN A 400 -11.31 3.43 4.45
CA ASN A 400 -10.07 3.49 5.24
C ASN A 400 -9.37 2.13 5.43
N ASN A 401 -9.42 1.24 4.42
CA ASN A 401 -8.91 -0.14 4.46
C ASN A 401 -9.55 -1.06 5.54
N GLN A 402 -10.63 -0.63 6.19
CA GLN A 402 -11.38 -1.41 7.18
C GLN A 402 -12.47 -2.24 6.50
N PHE A 403 -12.78 -3.41 7.08
CA PHE A 403 -13.88 -4.26 6.69
C PHE A 403 -14.61 -4.83 7.90
N ARG A 404 -15.84 -5.29 7.69
CA ARG A 404 -16.56 -6.17 8.62
C ARG A 404 -16.64 -7.59 8.05
N VAL A 405 -16.77 -8.58 8.93
CA VAL A 405 -16.87 -9.99 8.55
C VAL A 405 -18.29 -10.50 8.84
N ARG A 406 -19.18 -10.43 7.84
CA ARG A 406 -20.59 -10.84 7.95
C ARG A 406 -20.75 -12.35 7.78
N SER A 407 -21.59 -12.99 8.58
CA SER A 407 -21.82 -14.43 8.47
C SER A 407 -22.69 -14.80 7.27
N VAL A 408 -22.30 -15.84 6.53
CA VAL A 408 -23.15 -16.43 5.47
C VAL A 408 -24.27 -17.31 6.06
N LEU A 409 -24.12 -17.82 7.29
CA LEU A 409 -25.17 -18.55 8.00
C LEU A 409 -26.33 -17.65 8.45
N ARG A 410 -26.01 -16.42 8.86
CA ARG A 410 -26.94 -15.41 9.35
C ARG A 410 -26.45 -14.04 8.92
N SER A 411 -26.98 -13.52 7.82
CA SER A 411 -26.54 -12.24 7.23
C SER A 411 -26.86 -11.02 8.09
N ASP A 412 -27.70 -11.15 9.11
CA ASP A 412 -27.91 -10.13 10.13
C ASP A 412 -26.81 -10.10 11.21
N LEU A 413 -25.90 -11.09 11.24
CA LEU A 413 -24.85 -11.22 12.26
C LEU A 413 -23.44 -11.08 11.67
N CYS A 414 -22.61 -10.28 12.35
CA CYS A 414 -21.24 -9.96 12.02
C CYS A 414 -20.29 -10.43 13.12
N LEU A 415 -19.03 -10.66 12.75
CA LEU A 415 -17.93 -10.92 13.66
C LEU A 415 -17.73 -9.70 14.58
N ASN A 416 -17.64 -9.93 15.89
CA ASN A 416 -17.68 -8.85 16.86
C ASN A 416 -16.81 -9.18 18.10
N VAL A 417 -16.10 -8.18 18.60
CA VAL A 417 -15.36 -8.19 19.86
C VAL A 417 -16.33 -7.91 21.01
N ALA A 418 -16.64 -8.96 21.77
CA ALA A 418 -17.74 -8.96 22.72
C ALA A 418 -17.60 -7.87 23.80
N GLY A 419 -18.54 -6.92 23.79
CA GLY A 419 -18.67 -5.88 24.80
C GLY A 419 -17.67 -4.72 24.64
N ALA A 420 -17.15 -4.48 23.43
CA ALA A 420 -16.34 -3.30 23.08
C ALA A 420 -15.24 -3.01 24.12
N ARG A 421 -14.32 -3.96 24.28
CA ARG A 421 -13.27 -3.86 25.30
C ARG A 421 -12.11 -3.01 24.81
N ASP A 422 -11.76 -1.98 25.59
CA ASP A 422 -10.65 -1.04 25.34
C ASP A 422 -9.25 -1.63 25.63
N THR A 423 -9.12 -2.96 25.56
CA THR A 423 -7.86 -3.69 25.75
C THR A 423 -7.73 -4.77 24.68
N PRO A 424 -6.57 -4.90 24.01
CA PRO A 424 -6.39 -5.90 22.95
C PRO A 424 -6.51 -7.33 23.50
N ASP A 425 -6.21 -7.55 24.78
CA ASP A 425 -6.02 -8.88 25.36
C ASP A 425 -7.29 -9.51 25.94
N ASN A 426 -7.40 -10.83 25.76
CA ASN A 426 -8.39 -11.68 26.42
C ASN A 426 -9.86 -11.26 26.17
N SER A 427 -10.12 -10.66 25.02
CA SER A 427 -11.50 -10.45 24.55
C SER A 427 -12.15 -11.78 24.12
N ARG A 428 -13.41 -11.74 23.70
CA ARG A 428 -14.09 -12.90 23.11
C ARG A 428 -14.60 -12.52 21.74
N LEU A 429 -14.26 -13.32 20.73
CA LEU A 429 -14.81 -13.17 19.41
C LEU A 429 -16.18 -13.88 19.36
N ILE A 430 -17.20 -13.15 18.95
CA ILE A 430 -18.59 -13.62 18.86
C ILE A 430 -19.18 -13.25 17.49
N VAL A 431 -20.37 -13.76 17.21
CA VAL A 431 -21.27 -13.15 16.22
C VAL A 431 -22.36 -12.34 16.93
N TRP A 432 -22.59 -11.11 16.47
CA TRP A 432 -23.54 -10.14 17.02
C TRP A 432 -24.27 -9.42 15.87
N PRO A 433 -25.45 -8.81 16.07
CA PRO A 433 -26.04 -7.92 15.08
C PRO A 433 -25.03 -7.00 14.40
N CYS A 434 -25.15 -6.92 13.07
CA CYS A 434 -24.30 -6.07 12.25
C CYS A 434 -24.72 -4.59 12.38
N ASP A 435 -23.98 -3.82 13.17
CA ASP A 435 -24.22 -2.40 13.42
C ASP A 435 -23.26 -1.51 12.58
N ARG A 436 -22.61 -0.49 13.15
CA ARG A 436 -21.48 0.24 12.54
C ARG A 436 -20.34 0.55 13.52
N ASP A 437 -20.23 -0.21 14.61
CA ASP A 437 -19.36 0.13 15.75
C ASP A 437 -17.94 -0.42 15.59
N ALA A 438 -16.98 0.14 16.33
CA ALA A 438 -15.56 -0.17 16.22
C ALA A 438 -15.22 -1.66 16.47
N ASN A 439 -15.94 -2.30 17.39
CA ASN A 439 -15.79 -3.70 17.78
C ASN A 439 -16.17 -4.76 16.73
N GLU A 440 -16.64 -4.36 15.55
CA GLU A 440 -16.89 -5.28 14.42
C GLU A 440 -16.17 -4.86 13.14
N ARG A 441 -15.28 -3.86 13.23
CA ARG A 441 -14.39 -3.46 12.15
C ARG A 441 -13.02 -4.08 12.37
N PHE A 442 -12.45 -4.56 11.27
CA PHE A 442 -11.16 -5.22 11.22
C PHE A 442 -10.33 -4.67 10.06
N MET A 443 -9.01 -4.79 10.16
CA MET A 443 -8.08 -4.50 9.07
C MET A 443 -7.12 -5.67 8.86
N PHE A 444 -6.69 -5.90 7.61
CA PHE A 444 -5.61 -6.83 7.32
C PHE A 444 -4.27 -6.17 7.64
N ALA A 445 -3.52 -6.78 8.54
CA ALA A 445 -2.17 -6.41 8.92
C ALA A 445 -1.18 -7.52 8.52
N PRO A 446 0.14 -7.23 8.39
CA PRO A 446 1.14 -8.26 8.14
C PRO A 446 1.07 -9.38 9.19
N ALA A 447 1.18 -10.65 8.79
CA ALA A 447 1.23 -11.76 9.74
C ALA A 447 2.52 -11.78 10.55
N VAL A 448 3.65 -11.48 9.88
CA VAL A 448 4.98 -11.56 10.45
C VAL A 448 5.35 -10.20 11.07
N ALA A 449 5.84 -10.25 12.31
CA ALA A 449 6.64 -9.18 12.90
C ALA A 449 8.01 -9.22 12.21
N GLY A 450 8.34 -8.17 11.45
CA GLY A 450 9.56 -8.13 10.64
C GLY A 450 10.80 -8.45 11.48
N GLY A 451 11.66 -9.32 10.95
CA GLY A 451 12.90 -9.68 11.63
C GLY A 451 13.74 -8.43 11.88
N LEU A 452 14.17 -8.22 13.12
CA LEU A 452 15.16 -7.19 13.47
C LEU A 452 16.46 -7.88 13.91
N PRO A 453 17.62 -7.20 13.82
CA PRO A 453 18.92 -7.83 13.89
C PRO A 453 19.10 -8.76 15.09
N ARG A 454 19.18 -10.07 14.81
CA ARG A 454 19.65 -11.05 15.78
C ARG A 454 21.08 -10.70 16.15
N SER A 455 21.34 -10.34 17.39
CA SER A 455 22.70 -10.22 17.92
C SER A 455 23.44 -11.53 17.64
N ARG A 456 24.60 -11.45 16.97
CA ARG A 456 25.33 -12.61 16.42
C ARG A 456 25.41 -13.79 17.38
N ASP A 457 24.63 -14.84 17.10
CA ASP A 457 24.91 -16.18 17.60
C ASP A 457 24.47 -17.27 16.60
N ARG A 458 25.43 -17.67 15.74
CA ARG A 458 25.44 -18.84 14.83
C ARG A 458 24.48 -18.81 13.64
N TYR A 459 25.04 -19.14 12.47
CA TYR A 459 24.49 -19.03 11.11
C TYR A 459 24.41 -17.59 10.56
N GLY A 460 25.01 -17.41 9.39
CA GLY A 460 25.20 -16.11 8.76
C GLY A 460 24.13 -15.80 7.72
N ALA A 461 23.12 -15.04 8.15
CA ALA A 461 22.38 -14.08 7.33
C ALA A 461 21.86 -13.02 8.32
N ALA A 462 22.29 -11.77 8.16
CA ALA A 462 21.85 -10.70 9.05
C ALA A 462 20.60 -10.05 8.42
N ASP A 463 19.43 -10.38 8.96
CA ASP A 463 18.21 -9.61 8.70
C ASP A 463 18.38 -8.22 9.31
N SER A 464 18.53 -7.21 8.46
CA SER A 464 18.74 -5.84 8.90
C SER A 464 17.40 -5.14 9.13
N ALA A 465 17.35 -4.26 10.13
CA ALA A 465 16.20 -3.41 10.42
C ALA A 465 15.93 -2.36 9.33
N VAL A 466 16.70 -2.35 8.24
CA VAL A 466 16.67 -1.31 7.21
C VAL A 466 15.59 -1.63 6.17
N GLY A 467 14.67 -0.67 5.99
CA GLY A 467 13.53 -0.84 5.11
C GLY A 467 12.35 0.01 5.54
N TYR A 468 11.20 -0.19 4.92
CA TYR A 468 9.95 0.50 5.28
C TYR A 468 9.18 -0.32 6.33
N HIS A 469 8.88 0.32 7.47
CA HIS A 469 8.21 -0.30 8.61
C HIS A 469 7.15 0.63 9.22
N SER A 470 6.13 0.03 9.83
CA SER A 470 5.31 0.68 10.85
C SER A 470 5.72 0.16 12.22
N VAL A 471 5.81 1.06 13.20
CA VAL A 471 6.21 0.72 14.57
C VAL A 471 4.95 0.49 15.40
N GLU A 472 4.59 -0.78 15.61
CA GLU A 472 3.39 -1.21 16.34
C GLU A 472 3.65 -1.25 17.86
N SER A 473 2.71 -0.76 18.69
CA SER A 473 2.86 -0.85 20.15
C SER A 473 2.26 -2.12 20.74
N MET A 474 2.99 -2.68 21.70
CA MET A 474 2.55 -3.86 22.45
C MET A 474 1.48 -3.57 23.52
N ARG A 475 1.12 -2.30 23.76
CA ARG A 475 0.18 -1.90 24.82
C ARG A 475 -1.29 -2.07 24.41
N HIS A 476 -1.70 -1.37 23.35
CA HIS A 476 -3.06 -1.39 22.79
C HIS A 476 -3.03 -1.61 21.26
N GLY A 477 -1.98 -2.23 20.72
CA GLY A 477 -1.76 -2.25 19.27
C GLY A 477 -1.52 -0.84 18.72
N GLY A 478 -1.96 -0.61 17.49
CA GLY A 478 -1.75 0.66 16.79
C GLY A 478 -0.30 0.90 16.42
N VAL A 479 -0.08 1.86 15.53
CA VAL A 479 1.23 2.20 14.96
C VAL A 479 1.61 3.65 15.25
N PHE A 480 2.90 3.96 15.16
CA PHE A 480 3.40 5.34 15.19
C PHE A 480 2.83 6.15 14.03
N ASP A 481 2.06 7.18 14.35
CA ASP A 481 1.33 8.06 13.44
C ASP A 481 1.78 9.51 13.66
N VAL A 482 2.16 10.20 12.57
CA VAL A 482 2.40 11.65 12.62
C VAL A 482 1.06 12.37 12.56
N ARG A 483 0.67 12.95 13.71
CA ARG A 483 -0.69 13.42 13.99
C ARG A 483 -1.34 14.18 12.84
N GLY A 484 -2.31 13.52 12.19
CA GLY A 484 -3.14 14.11 11.14
C GLY A 484 -2.37 14.53 9.89
N GLY A 485 -1.40 13.72 9.45
CA GLY A 485 -0.66 13.92 8.19
C GLY A 485 0.22 15.18 8.19
N ARG A 486 0.71 15.61 9.35
CA ARG A 486 1.48 16.86 9.46
C ARG A 486 2.96 16.64 9.19
N THR A 487 3.42 17.11 8.03
CA THR A 487 4.81 16.94 7.60
C THR A 487 5.82 17.88 8.29
N GLY A 488 5.40 18.98 8.91
CA GLY A 488 6.30 20.03 9.42
C GLY A 488 7.04 19.72 10.74
N ASN A 489 8.14 20.42 11.00
CA ASN A 489 8.94 20.29 12.23
C ASN A 489 8.14 20.44 13.53
N ASN A 490 8.42 19.58 14.50
CA ASN A 490 7.73 19.48 15.80
C ASN A 490 6.28 18.97 15.71
N SER A 491 5.85 18.41 14.57
CA SER A 491 4.58 17.68 14.51
C SER A 491 4.67 16.43 15.41
N ALA A 492 3.67 16.25 16.26
CA ALA A 492 3.66 15.20 17.27
C ALA A 492 3.52 13.82 16.63
N VAL A 493 4.23 12.84 17.17
CA VAL A 493 3.98 11.43 16.87
C VAL A 493 3.17 10.83 18.03
N GLU A 494 2.06 10.20 17.70
CA GLU A 494 1.15 9.52 18.62
C GLU A 494 0.89 8.10 18.12
N MET A 495 0.23 7.29 18.93
CA MET A 495 -0.30 6.01 18.49
C MET A 495 -1.63 6.25 17.77
N HIS A 496 -1.86 5.48 16.70
CA HIS A 496 -3.13 5.43 15.99
C HIS A 496 -3.39 4.01 15.47
N HIS A 497 -4.65 3.61 15.37
CA HIS A 497 -5.08 2.43 14.63
C HIS A 497 -4.48 2.45 13.23
N ARG A 498 -4.04 1.29 12.74
CA ARG A 498 -3.52 1.14 11.39
C ARG A 498 -4.58 1.62 10.38
N ASN A 499 -4.20 2.53 9.50
CA ASN A 499 -5.05 3.07 8.42
C ASN A 499 -4.39 2.95 7.02
N ARG A 500 -3.08 2.65 6.98
CA ARG A 500 -2.20 2.58 5.80
C ARG A 500 -1.95 3.92 5.08
N GLN A 501 -2.03 5.04 5.80
CA GLN A 501 -1.60 6.35 5.30
C GLN A 501 -0.09 6.56 5.56
N ASP A 502 0.56 7.38 4.73
CA ASP A 502 2.02 7.57 4.74
C ASP A 502 2.58 8.25 6.00
N ASN A 503 1.72 8.87 6.80
CA ASN A 503 2.06 9.37 8.13
C ASN A 503 2.24 8.24 9.17
N GLN A 504 1.95 6.97 8.81
CA GLN A 504 2.21 5.76 9.60
C GLN A 504 3.42 4.95 9.11
N GLY A 505 4.07 5.41 8.05
CA GLY A 505 5.22 4.77 7.43
C GLY A 505 6.55 5.36 7.89
N TRP A 506 7.54 4.49 8.13
CA TRP A 506 8.88 4.87 8.54
C TRP A 506 9.94 4.09 7.76
N TYR A 507 10.75 4.78 6.97
CA TYR A 507 11.98 4.21 6.42
C TYR A 507 13.06 4.19 7.51
N VAL A 508 13.43 3.00 7.95
CA VAL A 508 14.44 2.77 8.98
C VAL A 508 15.81 2.70 8.33
N ARG A 509 16.77 3.43 8.89
CA ARG A 509 18.20 3.38 8.52
C ARG A 509 19.03 2.92 9.70
N GLU A 510 20.10 2.20 9.43
CA GLU A 510 21.05 1.69 10.42
C GLU A 510 22.40 2.41 10.29
N ARG A 511 23.02 2.76 11.41
CA ARG A 511 24.39 3.27 11.53
C ARG A 511 25.33 2.11 11.87
N GLY A 512 26.62 2.21 11.56
CA GLY A 512 27.58 1.10 11.69
C GLY A 512 27.85 0.56 13.11
N ASP A 513 27.15 1.10 14.11
CA ASP A 513 27.09 0.67 15.52
C ASP A 513 25.75 0.01 15.89
N HIS A 514 24.91 -0.34 14.90
CA HIS A 514 23.56 -0.89 15.02
C HIS A 514 22.51 0.05 15.63
N ALA A 515 22.81 1.33 15.81
CA ALA A 515 21.81 2.34 16.15
C ALA A 515 20.94 2.65 14.91
N ILE A 516 19.62 2.76 15.10
CA ILE A 516 18.67 3.04 14.01
C ILE A 516 18.09 4.45 14.05
N GLN A 517 17.69 4.96 12.88
CA GLN A 517 17.01 6.23 12.70
C GLN A 517 15.76 6.02 11.85
N PHE A 518 14.62 6.53 12.30
CA PHE A 518 13.33 6.45 11.60
C PHE A 518 13.10 7.71 10.79
N HIS A 519 12.98 7.59 9.46
CA HIS A 519 12.63 8.66 8.52
C HIS A 519 11.14 8.48 8.16
N GLY A 520 10.27 9.41 8.54
CA GLY A 520 8.84 9.31 8.22
C GLY A 520 8.60 9.42 6.71
N VAL A 521 7.78 8.54 6.14
CA VAL A 521 7.55 8.42 4.69
C VAL A 521 6.93 9.69 4.12
N ASP A 522 5.81 10.15 4.67
CA ASP A 522 5.13 11.40 4.29
C ASP A 522 5.99 12.66 4.57
N SER A 523 6.56 12.73 5.78
CA SER A 523 7.23 13.95 6.25
C SER A 523 8.65 14.18 5.73
N TYR A 524 9.32 13.12 5.23
CA TYR A 524 10.78 13.04 4.99
C TYR A 524 11.66 13.49 6.17
N ARG A 525 11.11 13.47 7.40
CA ARG A 525 11.74 13.95 8.63
C ARG A 525 12.04 12.81 9.59
N CYS A 526 12.99 13.06 10.47
CA CYS A 526 13.46 12.08 11.43
C CYS A 526 12.67 12.13 12.74
N LEU A 527 12.44 10.97 13.34
CA LEU A 527 11.87 10.81 14.69
C LEU A 527 12.82 11.40 15.73
N ASP A 528 12.44 12.51 16.39
CA ASP A 528 13.27 13.32 17.29
C ASP A 528 12.64 13.49 18.68
N ILE A 529 13.49 13.60 19.70
CA ILE A 529 13.07 14.00 21.06
C ILE A 529 12.80 15.51 21.11
N TYR A 530 11.54 15.90 21.31
CA TYR A 530 11.16 17.31 21.38
C TYR A 530 11.96 18.08 22.44
N ARG A 531 12.57 19.20 22.05
CA ARG A 531 13.55 19.97 22.84
C ARG A 531 14.71 19.10 23.35
N SER A 532 15.33 18.38 22.42
CA SER A 532 16.50 17.53 22.61
C SER A 532 17.75 18.26 23.13
N ASN A 533 17.78 19.59 23.15
CA ASN A 533 18.78 20.37 23.88
C ASN A 533 18.63 20.30 25.42
N ALA A 534 17.51 19.81 25.93
CA ALA A 534 17.27 19.55 27.35
C ALA A 534 16.46 18.24 27.54
N PRO A 535 17.08 17.07 27.27
CA PRO A 535 16.40 15.78 27.24
C PRO A 535 16.10 15.28 28.67
N ALA A 536 14.85 14.87 28.90
CA ALA A 536 14.34 14.45 30.20
C ALA A 536 13.19 13.45 30.04
N PRO A 537 12.86 12.64 31.05
CA PRO A 537 11.64 11.85 31.07
C PRO A 537 10.39 12.72 30.84
N GLY A 538 9.43 12.22 30.07
CA GLY A 538 8.19 12.91 29.72
C GLY A 538 8.27 13.83 28.50
N ARG A 539 9.43 13.99 27.85
CA ARG A 539 9.51 14.72 26.57
C ARG A 539 8.76 13.96 25.48
N HIS A 540 7.96 14.68 24.70
CA HIS A 540 7.28 14.17 23.52
C HIS A 540 8.26 13.77 22.42
N VAL A 541 7.80 12.86 21.56
CA VAL A 541 8.46 12.51 20.32
C VAL A 541 7.75 13.20 19.16
N VAL A 542 8.53 13.74 18.23
CA VAL A 542 8.06 14.55 17.10
C VAL A 542 8.81 14.14 15.83
N VAL A 543 8.30 14.54 14.66
CA VAL A 543 9.14 14.62 13.46
C VAL A 543 9.91 15.94 13.41
N PHE A 544 11.18 15.90 13.03
CA PHE A 544 12.04 17.06 12.85
C PHE A 544 13.06 16.81 11.72
N ASP A 545 13.52 17.86 11.04
CA ASP A 545 14.54 17.78 10.00
C ASP A 545 15.73 16.90 10.44
N CYS A 546 16.14 15.98 9.57
CA CYS A 546 17.18 15.01 9.89
C CYS A 546 18.54 15.70 10.11
N LYS A 547 19.20 15.39 11.23
CA LYS A 547 20.46 16.00 11.65
C LYS A 547 21.44 14.96 12.20
N ALA A 548 22.73 15.30 12.24
CA ALA A 548 23.80 14.39 12.65
C ALA A 548 23.87 14.08 14.17
N GLY A 549 22.97 14.63 14.99
CA GLY A 549 23.00 14.49 16.45
C GLY A 549 22.16 13.32 16.98
N ASP A 550 22.58 12.75 18.11
CA ASP A 550 22.03 11.51 18.70
C ASP A 550 20.57 11.59 19.21
N SER A 551 19.90 12.73 19.06
CA SER A 551 18.48 12.90 19.42
C SER A 551 17.48 12.19 18.50
N GLN A 552 17.98 11.68 17.38
CA GLN A 552 17.23 10.99 16.32
C GLN A 552 17.66 9.53 16.14
N TRP A 553 18.62 9.06 16.96
CA TRP A 553 19.20 7.73 16.87
C TRP A 553 18.79 6.91 18.09
N TRP A 554 18.52 5.62 17.83
CA TRP A 554 17.93 4.71 18.80
C TRP A 554 18.68 3.37 18.81
N SER A 555 19.27 3.00 19.94
CA SER A 555 19.72 1.63 20.21
C SER A 555 18.51 0.69 20.24
N VAL A 556 18.59 -0.42 19.50
CA VAL A 556 17.59 -1.48 19.50
C VAL A 556 17.97 -2.54 20.54
N GLU A 557 17.06 -2.82 21.47
CA GLU A 557 17.25 -3.85 22.50
C GLU A 557 16.15 -4.92 22.35
N ASP A 558 16.55 -6.15 22.00
CA ASP A 558 15.65 -7.30 21.92
C ASP A 558 15.10 -7.66 23.30
N VAL A 559 13.77 -7.80 23.41
CA VAL A 559 13.06 -8.23 24.62
C VAL A 559 12.28 -9.54 24.42
N GLY A 560 12.59 -10.27 23.34
CA GLY A 560 12.03 -11.56 22.98
C GLY A 560 10.71 -11.49 22.20
N ASN A 561 10.36 -12.58 21.51
CA ASN A 561 9.16 -12.72 20.68
C ASN A 561 9.04 -11.66 19.57
N ASN A 562 10.17 -11.33 18.91
CA ASN A 562 10.30 -10.28 17.88
C ASN A 562 9.88 -8.87 18.35
N GLN A 563 9.94 -8.61 19.67
CA GLN A 563 9.64 -7.31 20.24
C GLN A 563 10.93 -6.62 20.66
N VAL A 564 10.97 -5.31 20.48
CA VAL A 564 12.13 -4.47 20.80
C VAL A 564 11.76 -3.34 21.75
N ARG A 565 12.78 -2.89 22.48
CA ARG A 565 12.79 -1.62 23.19
C ARG A 565 13.76 -0.68 22.48
N LEU A 566 13.30 0.55 22.26
CA LEU A 566 14.05 1.56 21.52
C LEU A 566 14.61 2.59 22.52
N ARG A 567 15.92 2.57 22.72
CA ARG A 567 16.66 3.36 23.71
C ARG A 567 17.33 4.56 23.03
N SER A 568 17.26 5.75 23.62
CA SER A 568 17.83 6.95 23.01
C SER A 568 19.36 6.96 23.07
N GLU A 569 20.02 7.23 21.94
CA GLU A 569 21.48 7.42 21.91
C GLU A 569 21.90 8.69 22.67
N LEU A 570 21.15 9.79 22.55
CA LEU A 570 21.38 11.02 23.31
C LEU A 570 21.34 10.82 24.83
N ARG A 571 20.48 9.89 25.29
CA ARG A 571 20.27 9.59 26.72
C ARG A 571 19.95 8.10 26.91
N PRO A 572 20.96 7.24 27.08
CA PRO A 572 20.76 5.79 27.21
C PRO A 572 19.96 5.32 28.44
N ASP A 573 19.65 6.20 29.39
CA ASP A 573 18.70 5.92 30.48
C ASP A 573 17.22 6.09 30.06
N LEU A 574 16.96 6.62 28.86
CA LEU A 574 15.62 6.90 28.34
C LEU A 574 15.27 6.02 27.14
N CYS A 575 14.03 5.53 27.12
CA CYS A 575 13.46 4.68 26.08
C CYS A 575 12.15 5.28 25.55
N LEU A 576 11.85 5.02 24.27
CA LEU A 576 10.53 5.27 23.71
C LEU A 576 9.45 4.57 24.55
N THR A 577 8.38 5.29 24.83
CA THR A 577 7.33 4.89 25.75
C THR A 577 5.99 5.46 25.29
N VAL A 578 4.97 4.61 25.19
CA VAL A 578 3.58 5.07 25.07
C VAL A 578 3.12 5.60 26.42
N GLY A 579 2.69 6.87 26.45
CA GLY A 579 2.36 7.58 27.68
C GLY A 579 1.17 6.97 28.40
N SER A 580 1.31 6.74 29.71
CA SER A 580 0.30 6.09 30.57
C SER A 580 -0.92 6.95 30.91
N GLY A 581 -1.26 7.94 30.08
CA GLY A 581 -2.52 8.68 30.22
C GLY A 581 -3.71 7.81 29.85
N ALA A 582 -4.87 8.08 30.44
CA ALA A 582 -6.12 7.53 29.92
C ALA A 582 -6.47 8.26 28.62
N VAL A 583 -6.71 7.50 27.56
CA VAL A 583 -7.34 7.96 26.31
C VAL A 583 -8.75 7.39 26.22
N ALA A 584 -9.62 8.05 25.45
CA ALA A 584 -11.03 7.65 25.33
C ALA A 584 -11.26 6.48 24.35
N ASP A 585 -10.31 6.25 23.43
CA ASP A 585 -10.43 5.31 22.32
C ASP A 585 -9.02 4.76 21.97
N PRO A 586 -8.43 3.88 22.80
CA PRO A 586 -7.08 3.38 22.56
C PRO A 586 -7.03 2.48 21.33
N PRO A 587 -5.93 2.47 20.54
CA PRO A 587 -4.67 3.20 20.74
C PRO A 587 -4.69 4.66 20.28
N ASP A 588 -5.80 5.19 19.74
CA ASP A 588 -5.81 6.49 19.08
C ASP A 588 -5.49 7.65 20.04
N ASN A 589 -4.59 8.54 19.60
CA ASN A 589 -4.09 9.71 20.32
C ASN A 589 -3.22 9.38 21.57
N GLU A 590 -2.78 8.13 21.79
CA GLU A 590 -1.82 7.86 22.87
C GLU A 590 -0.46 8.51 22.55
N LYS A 591 -0.03 9.47 23.38
CA LYS A 591 1.21 10.22 23.11
C LYS A 591 2.45 9.35 23.25
N ILE A 592 3.36 9.42 22.29
CA ILE A 592 4.69 8.83 22.40
C ILE A 592 5.61 9.83 23.11
N ILE A 593 6.33 9.34 24.12
CA ILE A 593 7.28 10.10 24.93
C ILE A 593 8.58 9.30 25.10
N VAL A 594 9.65 9.95 25.54
CA VAL A 594 10.78 9.26 26.16
C VAL A 594 10.62 9.23 27.68
N SER A 595 10.81 8.07 28.30
CA SER A 595 10.79 7.91 29.76
C SER A 595 11.90 6.96 30.21
N ARG A 596 12.14 6.80 31.53
CA ARG A 596 13.22 5.91 32.00
C ARG A 596 12.99 4.48 31.53
N CYS A 597 14.02 3.85 30.96
CA CYS A 597 13.95 2.44 30.55
C CYS A 597 13.63 1.53 31.75
N SER A 598 12.69 0.59 31.59
CA SER A 598 12.38 -0.44 32.59
C SER A 598 13.61 -1.29 32.94
N GLY A 599 13.80 -1.60 34.23
CA GLY A 599 14.84 -2.54 34.67
C GLY A 599 14.55 -4.01 34.35
N SER A 600 13.31 -4.34 33.98
CA SER A 600 12.87 -5.70 33.64
C SER A 600 12.92 -5.96 32.13
N ILE A 601 13.41 -7.13 31.72
CA ILE A 601 13.28 -7.68 30.35
C ILE A 601 11.81 -8.00 30.01
N PHE A 602 11.00 -8.34 31.01
CA PHE A 602 9.54 -8.30 30.91
C PHE A 602 9.07 -6.85 31.09
N ALA A 603 9.57 -5.94 30.26
CA ALA A 603 9.21 -4.53 30.31
C ALA A 603 7.68 -4.37 30.20
N PRO A 604 7.08 -3.36 30.86
CA PRO A 604 5.67 -3.06 30.66
C PRO A 604 5.42 -2.82 29.17
N THR A 605 4.27 -3.28 28.67
CA THR A 605 3.97 -3.33 27.24
C THR A 605 4.02 -1.96 26.54
N ASN A 606 3.93 -0.87 27.30
CA ASN A 606 4.08 0.50 26.79
C ASN A 606 5.52 0.92 26.45
N GLN A 607 6.54 0.10 26.72
CA GLN A 607 7.94 0.29 26.26
C GLN A 607 8.40 -0.77 25.25
N ARG A 608 7.46 -1.56 24.72
CA ARG A 608 7.73 -2.67 23.81
C ARG A 608 7.04 -2.39 22.48
N PHE A 609 7.78 -2.60 21.39
CA PHE A 609 7.33 -2.32 20.04
C PHE A 609 7.66 -3.48 19.11
N VAL A 610 6.93 -3.58 18.01
CA VAL A 610 7.21 -4.48 16.89
C VAL A 610 7.35 -3.64 15.63
N LEU A 611 8.38 -3.86 14.83
CA LEU A 611 8.41 -3.31 13.48
C LEU A 611 7.67 -4.28 12.57
N THR A 612 6.47 -3.92 12.15
CA THR A 612 5.78 -4.62 11.06
C THR A 612 6.24 -4.03 9.74
N PRO A 613 6.45 -4.84 8.69
CA PRO A 613 6.69 -4.30 7.35
C PRO A 613 5.60 -3.28 6.94
N TYR A 614 6.02 -2.17 6.31
CA TYR A 614 5.13 -1.15 5.75
C TYR A 614 5.40 -1.02 4.27
N ASP A 615 4.36 -1.06 3.45
CA ASP A 615 4.49 -0.69 2.05
C ASP A 615 4.13 0.79 1.90
N PRO A 616 5.05 1.67 1.49
CA PRO A 616 4.73 3.06 1.13
C PRO A 616 3.86 3.20 -0.12
N THR A 617 3.30 2.10 -0.63
CA THR A 617 2.24 2.12 -1.65
C THR A 617 0.97 1.37 -1.23
N GLY A 618 0.84 0.88 0.01
CA GLY A 618 -0.41 0.33 0.53
C GLY A 618 -0.77 -1.13 0.17
N SER A 619 0.07 -1.84 -0.59
CA SER A 619 -0.02 -3.28 -0.82
C SER A 619 0.46 -4.09 0.40
N PRO A 620 0.02 -5.36 0.59
CA PRO A 620 0.54 -6.20 1.66
C PRO A 620 2.02 -6.56 1.41
N VAL A 621 2.90 -6.24 2.35
CA VAL A 621 4.35 -6.47 2.19
C VAL A 621 4.71 -7.96 2.32
N TYR A 622 5.54 -8.40 1.39
CA TYR A 622 6.24 -9.69 1.36
C TYR A 622 7.61 -9.60 2.05
N ASP A 623 8.01 -10.65 2.76
CA ASP A 623 9.34 -10.82 3.34
C ASP A 623 10.24 -11.59 2.34
N PRO A 624 11.36 -11.03 1.86
CA PRO A 624 12.19 -11.66 0.83
C PRO A 624 13.10 -12.81 1.31
N VAL A 625 12.95 -13.31 2.55
CA VAL A 625 13.91 -14.26 3.16
C VAL A 625 13.35 -15.68 3.42
N THR A 626 12.17 -16.04 2.88
CA THR A 626 11.64 -17.43 2.93
C THR A 626 11.22 -17.99 1.57
#